data_AF-A0A5C8PGT2-F1
#
_entry.id   AF-A0A5C8PGT2-F1
#
_cell.length_a   1.000
_cell.length_b   1.000
_cell.length_c   1.000
_cell.angle_alpha   90.00
_cell.angle_beta   90.00
_cell.angle_gamma   90.00
#
_symmetry.space_group_name_H-M   'P 1'
#
loop_
_entity.id
_entity.type
_entity.pdbx_description
1 polymer ?
#
loop_
_entity_poly.entity_id
_entity_poly.type
_entity_poly.pdbx_seq_one_letter_code
_entity_poly.pdbx_strand_id
1 'polypeptide(L)'
;MRTFPPYPITINGSYLGEALRPQIEAARNAHRFEEMRRLLGEMDKRAYQEDKSPNSQWYEKRVSALLAFIRHTVTGRTLLDGLPREPHLWIIPVDSQAAHNKKTFAFADTNPRSGGLKQGVRIKFSPETWAYSAYGQLPNSRPDEVLFHELVHAYRFAKKGLPAPRQAILSDGGTAAPNGTSPEEFLATQMANIYISEKGGHVFTIDYDTSQLGDQAAAEDTLRSFKPYLETLAAFAKDPVAQAVAKIGTSYNPLRDLGRLTRP
;
A
#
# COMPACT_ATOMS: atom_id res chain seq x y z
N MET A 1 6.77 -20.65 1.08
CA MET A 1 5.77 -19.93 0.26
C MET A 1 4.37 -20.30 0.74
N ARG A 2 3.50 -19.31 0.97
CA ARG A 2 2.16 -19.53 1.52
C ARG A 2 1.09 -18.81 0.69
N THR A 3 0.01 -19.51 0.34
CA THR A 3 -1.18 -18.91 -0.28
C THR A 3 -2.15 -18.41 0.78
N PHE A 4 -2.93 -17.36 0.47
CA PHE A 4 -3.97 -16.84 1.37
C PHE A 4 -5.38 -17.03 0.77
N PRO A 5 -5.94 -18.26 0.79
CA PRO A 5 -7.23 -18.55 0.18
C PRO A 5 -8.41 -17.86 0.89
N PRO A 6 -9.50 -17.54 0.16
CA PRO A 6 -9.73 -17.81 -1.27
C PRO A 6 -9.11 -16.76 -2.21
N TYR A 7 -8.30 -15.84 -1.68
CA TYR A 7 -7.79 -14.70 -2.43
C TYR A 7 -6.57 -15.08 -3.29
N PRO A 8 -6.36 -14.39 -4.44
CA PRO A 8 -5.25 -14.64 -5.36
C PRO A 8 -3.93 -14.03 -4.83
N ILE A 9 -3.64 -14.25 -3.55
CA ILE A 9 -2.49 -13.70 -2.84
C ILE A 9 -1.53 -14.83 -2.50
N THR A 10 -0.27 -14.67 -2.88
CA THR A 10 0.85 -15.48 -2.40
C THR A 10 1.82 -14.64 -1.59
N ILE A 11 2.13 -15.13 -0.40
CA ILE A 11 3.11 -14.59 0.51
C ILE A 11 4.39 -15.39 0.30
N ASN A 12 5.49 -14.72 -0.04
CA ASN A 12 6.77 -15.36 -0.18
C ASN A 12 7.83 -14.62 0.63
N GLY A 13 8.30 -15.24 1.71
CA GLY A 13 9.32 -14.68 2.59
C GLY A 13 10.75 -14.87 2.09
N SER A 14 10.98 -15.02 0.79
CA SER A 14 12.30 -15.37 0.27
C SER A 14 13.33 -14.27 0.50
N TYR A 15 14.42 -14.61 1.21
CA TYR A 15 15.60 -13.76 1.39
C TYR A 15 16.77 -14.22 0.52
N LEU A 16 16.56 -15.19 -0.39
CA LEU A 16 17.60 -15.74 -1.26
C LEU A 16 18.29 -14.68 -2.16
N GLY A 17 17.58 -13.58 -2.44
CA GLY A 17 18.11 -12.44 -3.18
C GLY A 17 19.16 -11.63 -2.39
N GLU A 18 19.08 -11.61 -1.06
CA GLU A 18 20.01 -10.85 -0.21
C GLU A 18 21.45 -11.34 -0.30
N ALA A 19 21.67 -12.61 -0.63
CA ALA A 19 23.01 -13.15 -0.89
C ALA A 19 23.73 -12.47 -2.07
N LEU A 20 22.98 -11.83 -2.99
CA LEU A 20 23.54 -11.08 -4.11
C LEU A 20 23.91 -9.63 -3.74
N ARG A 21 23.51 -9.15 -2.55
CA ARG A 21 23.70 -7.74 -2.14
C ARG A 21 25.15 -7.28 -2.19
N PRO A 22 26.13 -8.01 -1.61
CA PRO A 22 27.51 -7.54 -1.62
C PRO A 22 28.07 -7.40 -3.04
N GLN A 23 27.60 -8.25 -3.96
CA GLN A 23 28.01 -8.22 -5.37
C GLN A 23 27.39 -7.02 -6.11
N ILE A 24 26.11 -6.72 -5.83
CA ILE A 24 25.41 -5.54 -6.36
C ILE A 24 26.13 -4.26 -5.92
N GLU A 25 26.48 -4.18 -4.64
CA GLU A 25 27.17 -3.00 -4.09
C GLU A 25 28.59 -2.84 -4.64
N ALA A 26 29.33 -3.95 -4.75
CA ALA A 26 30.65 -3.94 -5.39
C ALA A 26 30.57 -3.50 -6.86
N ALA A 27 29.57 -3.98 -7.61
CA ALA A 27 29.35 -3.55 -9.00
C ALA A 27 28.97 -2.06 -9.08
N ARG A 28 28.09 -1.58 -8.20
CA ARG A 28 27.70 -0.16 -8.11
C ARG A 28 28.91 0.74 -7.83
N ASN A 29 29.71 0.42 -6.83
CA ASN A 29 30.86 1.23 -6.41
C ASN A 29 31.97 1.26 -7.47
N ALA A 30 32.06 0.21 -8.29
CA ALA A 30 32.98 0.15 -9.42
C ALA A 30 32.35 0.65 -10.74
N HIS A 31 31.17 1.27 -10.70
CA HIS A 31 30.43 1.77 -11.87
C HIS A 31 30.17 0.71 -12.96
N ARG A 32 30.03 -0.57 -12.59
CA ARG A 32 29.74 -1.69 -13.50
C ARG A 32 28.23 -1.88 -13.66
N PHE A 33 27.58 -0.94 -14.34
CA PHE A 33 26.12 -0.85 -14.39
C PHE A 33 25.42 -2.05 -15.05
N GLU A 34 26.01 -2.67 -16.07
CA GLU A 34 25.42 -3.86 -16.72
C GLU A 34 25.44 -5.09 -15.78
N GLU A 35 26.55 -5.28 -15.06
CA GLU A 35 26.63 -6.33 -14.04
C GLU A 35 25.61 -6.07 -12.92
N MET A 36 25.53 -4.84 -12.43
CA MET A 36 24.55 -4.43 -11.42
C MET A 36 23.12 -4.70 -11.89
N ARG A 37 22.77 -4.35 -13.13
CA ARG A 37 21.44 -4.60 -13.70
C ARG A 37 21.13 -6.10 -13.80
N ARG A 38 22.10 -6.91 -14.23
CA ARG A 38 21.96 -8.38 -14.27
C ARG A 38 21.70 -8.95 -12.88
N LEU A 39 22.51 -8.55 -11.89
CA LEU A 39 22.37 -9.01 -10.50
C LEU A 39 21.04 -8.58 -9.88
N LEU A 40 20.57 -7.35 -10.15
CA LEU A 40 19.25 -6.89 -9.73
C LEU A 40 18.12 -7.74 -10.34
N GLY A 41 18.24 -8.10 -11.61
CA GLY A 41 17.29 -9.00 -12.27
C GLY A 41 17.30 -10.42 -11.70
N GLU A 42 18.47 -10.93 -11.30
CA GLU A 42 18.59 -12.23 -10.61
C GLU A 42 18.01 -12.18 -9.20
N MET A 43 18.25 -11.09 -8.46
CA MET A 43 17.68 -10.84 -7.15
C MET A 43 16.14 -10.79 -7.22
N ASP A 44 15.59 -10.07 -8.20
CA ASP A 44 14.14 -10.02 -8.44
C ASP A 44 13.57 -11.42 -8.68
N LYS A 45 14.21 -12.25 -9.51
CA LYS A 45 13.78 -13.65 -9.73
C LYS A 45 13.79 -14.48 -8.45
N ARG A 46 14.82 -14.33 -7.61
CA ARG A 46 14.98 -15.09 -6.35
C ARG A 46 13.92 -14.73 -5.30
N ALA A 47 13.38 -13.51 -5.32
CA ALA A 47 12.30 -13.08 -4.43
C ALA A 47 11.00 -13.90 -4.59
N TYR A 48 10.85 -14.63 -5.70
CA TYR A 48 9.67 -15.47 -5.99
C TYR A 48 9.97 -16.98 -5.91
N GLN A 49 11.20 -17.36 -5.53
CA GLN A 49 11.56 -18.75 -5.29
C GLN A 49 11.16 -19.17 -3.88
N GLU A 50 10.85 -20.44 -3.68
CA GLU A 50 10.56 -20.96 -2.36
C GLU A 50 11.83 -20.93 -1.50
N ASP A 51 11.73 -20.29 -0.34
CA ASP A 51 12.77 -20.27 0.68
C ASP A 51 12.23 -20.98 1.92
N LYS A 52 12.91 -22.06 2.34
CA LYS A 52 12.50 -22.88 3.49
C LYS A 52 13.19 -22.47 4.79
N SER A 53 13.96 -21.39 4.79
CA SER A 53 14.63 -20.88 5.98
C SER A 53 13.61 -20.49 7.08
N PRO A 54 14.01 -20.58 8.36
CA PRO A 54 13.14 -20.15 9.47
C PRO A 54 12.64 -18.70 9.34
N ASN A 55 13.49 -17.78 8.88
CA ASN A 55 13.13 -16.37 8.68
C ASN A 55 12.03 -16.21 7.62
N SER A 56 12.15 -16.92 6.50
CA SER A 56 11.14 -16.92 5.44
C SER A 56 9.78 -17.43 5.95
N GLN A 57 9.78 -18.55 6.65
CA GLN A 57 8.54 -19.12 7.21
C GLN A 57 7.91 -18.21 8.27
N TRP A 58 8.72 -17.52 9.07
CA TRP A 58 8.23 -16.60 10.08
C TRP A 58 7.60 -15.35 9.48
N TYR A 59 8.24 -14.78 8.46
CA TYR A 59 7.67 -13.72 7.63
C TYR A 59 6.30 -14.14 7.07
N GLU A 60 6.23 -15.31 6.43
CA GLU A 60 5.00 -15.81 5.82
C GLU A 60 3.86 -15.99 6.83
N LYS A 61 4.18 -16.46 8.04
CA LYS A 61 3.21 -16.58 9.14
C LYS A 61 2.71 -15.21 9.60
N ARG A 62 3.60 -14.22 9.76
CA ARG A 62 3.24 -12.86 10.21
C ARG A 62 2.35 -12.14 9.21
N VAL A 63 2.74 -12.11 7.93
CA VAL A 63 1.91 -11.48 6.88
C VAL A 63 0.57 -12.19 6.78
N SER A 64 0.54 -13.52 6.86
CA SER A 64 -0.73 -14.27 6.84
C SER A 64 -1.63 -13.92 8.03
N ALA A 65 -1.08 -13.65 9.20
CA ALA A 65 -1.84 -13.23 10.37
C ALA A 65 -2.40 -11.81 10.19
N LEU A 66 -1.63 -10.89 9.60
CA LEU A 66 -2.09 -9.53 9.26
C LEU A 66 -3.23 -9.57 8.23
N LEU A 67 -3.10 -10.38 7.18
CA LEU A 67 -4.18 -10.55 6.20
C LEU A 67 -5.44 -11.16 6.83
N ALA A 68 -5.29 -12.11 7.75
CA ALA A 68 -6.42 -12.64 8.50
C ALA A 68 -7.09 -11.55 9.35
N PHE A 69 -6.31 -10.73 10.05
CA PHE A 69 -6.79 -9.59 10.83
C PHE A 69 -7.54 -8.58 9.96
N ILE A 70 -6.96 -8.18 8.82
CA ILE A 70 -7.61 -7.30 7.83
C ILE A 70 -8.94 -7.90 7.37
N ARG A 71 -8.96 -9.19 6.99
CA ARG A 71 -10.18 -9.90 6.54
C ARG A 71 -11.29 -9.93 7.59
N HIS A 72 -10.96 -9.82 8.88
CA HIS A 72 -11.95 -9.82 9.96
C HIS A 72 -12.76 -8.53 10.03
N THR A 73 -12.29 -7.42 9.44
CA THR A 73 -13.08 -6.20 9.30
C THR A 73 -13.96 -6.22 8.05
N VAL A 74 -15.08 -5.51 8.07
CA VAL A 74 -15.98 -5.33 6.92
C VAL A 74 -15.27 -4.60 5.79
N THR A 75 -14.49 -3.55 6.10
CA THR A 75 -13.71 -2.80 5.10
C THR A 75 -12.63 -3.67 4.47
N GLY A 76 -11.86 -4.39 5.28
CA GLY A 76 -10.81 -5.30 4.84
C GLY A 76 -11.36 -6.44 3.99
N ARG A 77 -12.45 -7.07 4.41
CA ARG A 77 -13.14 -8.08 3.61
C ARG A 77 -13.65 -7.52 2.29
N THR A 78 -14.25 -6.34 2.29
CA THR A 78 -14.76 -5.68 1.07
C THR A 78 -13.64 -5.45 0.05
N LEU A 79 -12.47 -5.00 0.50
CA LEU A 79 -11.29 -4.84 -0.36
C LEU A 79 -10.79 -6.18 -0.90
N LEU A 80 -10.60 -7.17 -0.02
CA LEU A 80 -10.07 -8.48 -0.39
C LEU A 80 -11.01 -9.23 -1.35
N ASP A 81 -12.32 -9.18 -1.12
CA ASP A 81 -13.34 -9.77 -2.00
C ASP A 81 -13.42 -9.04 -3.36
N GLY A 82 -13.00 -7.77 -3.41
CA GLY A 82 -12.88 -6.98 -4.63
C GLY A 82 -11.66 -7.31 -5.51
N LEU A 83 -10.66 -8.01 -4.96
CA LEU A 83 -9.45 -8.38 -5.70
C LEU A 83 -9.79 -9.27 -6.91
N PRO A 84 -9.34 -8.91 -8.12
CA PRO A 84 -9.56 -9.77 -9.28
C PRO A 84 -8.71 -11.04 -9.15
N ARG A 85 -9.23 -12.19 -9.61
CA ARG A 85 -8.50 -13.47 -9.60
C ARG A 85 -7.18 -13.43 -10.39
N GLU A 86 -7.12 -12.56 -11.39
CA GLU A 86 -5.95 -12.32 -12.23
C GLU A 86 -5.79 -10.81 -12.48
N PRO A 87 -4.56 -10.26 -12.45
CA PRO A 87 -3.31 -10.97 -12.23
C PRO A 87 -3.06 -11.35 -10.77
N HIS A 88 -2.24 -12.39 -10.57
CA HIS A 88 -1.86 -12.87 -9.24
C HIS A 88 -1.11 -11.82 -8.40
N LEU A 89 -1.36 -11.78 -7.09
CA LEU A 89 -0.73 -10.86 -6.16
C LEU A 89 0.37 -11.54 -5.34
N TRP A 90 1.52 -10.86 -5.22
CA TRP A 90 2.67 -11.32 -4.45
C TRP A 90 2.96 -10.35 -3.32
N ILE A 91 3.10 -10.86 -2.10
CA ILE A 91 3.61 -10.10 -0.96
C ILE A 91 4.98 -10.67 -0.60
N ILE A 92 6.01 -9.83 -0.70
CA ILE A 92 7.40 -10.21 -0.47
C ILE A 92 8.06 -9.25 0.53
N PRO A 93 9.11 -9.66 1.26
CA PRO A 93 9.80 -8.78 2.19
C PRO A 93 10.42 -7.59 1.47
N VAL A 94 10.59 -6.50 2.21
CA VAL A 94 11.40 -5.38 1.75
C VAL A 94 12.85 -5.83 1.73
N ASP A 95 13.50 -5.62 0.58
CA ASP A 95 14.91 -5.91 0.44
C ASP A 95 15.77 -4.88 1.19
N SER A 96 16.94 -5.27 1.71
CA SER A 96 17.76 -4.42 2.57
C SER A 96 18.18 -3.10 1.90
N GLN A 97 18.30 -3.07 0.58
CA GLN A 97 18.68 -1.88 -0.18
C GLN A 97 17.53 -0.86 -0.30
N ALA A 98 16.30 -1.34 -0.47
CA ALA A 98 15.12 -0.48 -0.44
C ALA A 98 14.96 0.21 0.92
N ALA A 99 15.35 -0.45 2.02
CA ALA A 99 15.39 0.15 3.35
C ALA A 99 16.47 1.24 3.51
N HIS A 100 17.56 1.21 2.74
CA HIS A 100 18.67 2.18 2.82
C HIS A 100 18.55 3.37 1.85
N ASN A 101 17.84 3.22 0.73
CA ASN A 101 17.76 4.27 -0.30
C ASN A 101 16.75 5.38 0.01
N LYS A 102 15.86 5.20 1.00
CA LYS A 102 14.95 6.25 1.45
C LYS A 102 15.50 6.92 2.70
N LYS A 103 15.31 8.24 2.82
CA LYS A 103 15.68 9.02 4.02
C LYS A 103 15.02 8.49 5.30
N THR A 104 14.02 7.62 5.16
CA THR A 104 13.34 6.88 6.22
C THR A 104 13.54 5.39 5.99
N PHE A 105 13.90 4.63 7.05
CA PHE A 105 14.02 3.16 6.99
C PHE A 105 12.65 2.45 6.92
N ALA A 106 11.56 3.22 6.85
CA ALA A 106 10.19 2.74 6.75
C ALA A 106 9.76 2.70 5.28
N PHE A 107 9.62 1.50 4.72
CA PHE A 107 9.25 1.32 3.33
C PHE A 107 8.19 0.24 3.18
N ALA A 108 7.15 0.57 2.41
CA ALA A 108 6.23 -0.34 1.78
C ALA A 108 5.98 0.21 0.37
N ASP A 109 5.71 -0.67 -0.58
CA ASP A 109 5.56 -0.27 -1.98
C ASP A 109 4.83 -1.33 -2.80
N THR A 110 3.92 -0.87 -3.65
CA THR A 110 3.17 -1.73 -4.55
C THR A 110 3.45 -1.34 -6.00
N ASN A 111 3.88 -2.32 -6.79
CA ASN A 111 4.18 -2.12 -8.20
C ASN A 111 3.82 -3.35 -9.04
N PRO A 112 3.50 -3.18 -10.33
CA PRO A 112 3.54 -4.28 -11.29
C PRO A 112 4.91 -4.96 -11.28
N ARG A 113 4.95 -6.27 -11.49
CA ARG A 113 6.23 -6.97 -11.67
C ARG A 113 6.94 -6.52 -12.95
N SER A 114 8.26 -6.71 -13.01
CA SER A 114 9.17 -6.18 -14.04
C SER A 114 8.79 -6.53 -15.49
N GLY A 115 8.00 -7.58 -15.73
CA GLY A 115 7.43 -7.92 -17.05
C GLY A 115 5.96 -7.50 -17.26
N GLY A 116 5.46 -6.55 -16.46
CA GLY A 116 4.11 -6.01 -16.51
C GLY A 116 3.08 -6.83 -15.72
N LEU A 117 1.83 -6.38 -15.79
CA LEU A 117 0.70 -6.96 -15.02
C LEU A 117 0.51 -8.46 -15.26
N LYS A 118 0.88 -9.00 -16.44
CA LYS A 118 0.80 -10.44 -16.73
C LYS A 118 1.63 -11.30 -15.79
N GLN A 119 2.68 -10.75 -15.17
CA GLN A 119 3.52 -11.47 -14.21
C GLN A 119 3.02 -11.37 -12.77
N GLY A 120 2.04 -10.50 -12.52
CA GLY A 120 1.49 -10.23 -11.20
C GLY A 120 1.69 -8.79 -10.73
N VAL A 121 1.00 -8.46 -9.65
CA VAL A 121 1.26 -7.26 -8.84
C VAL A 121 2.08 -7.68 -7.62
N ARG A 122 3.10 -6.89 -7.28
CA ARG A 122 3.94 -7.13 -6.11
C ARG A 122 3.71 -6.04 -5.07
N ILE A 123 3.54 -6.45 -3.83
CA ILE A 123 3.67 -5.64 -2.63
C ILE A 123 5.00 -6.00 -1.94
N LYS A 124 5.89 -5.02 -1.79
CA LYS A 124 7.07 -5.11 -0.93
C LYS A 124 6.69 -4.60 0.45
N PHE A 125 6.71 -5.48 1.44
CA PHE A 125 6.24 -5.14 2.78
C PHE A 125 6.94 -5.99 3.84
N SER A 126 7.38 -5.36 4.93
CA SER A 126 8.07 -5.98 6.06
C SER A 126 7.35 -5.60 7.38
N PRO A 127 6.56 -6.51 7.99
CA PRO A 127 5.80 -6.22 9.21
C PRO A 127 6.64 -5.64 10.36
N GLU A 128 7.87 -6.11 10.50
CA GLU A 128 8.82 -5.71 11.54
C GLU A 128 9.22 -4.22 11.45
N THR A 129 9.29 -3.66 10.24
CA THR A 129 9.55 -2.24 10.01
C THR A 129 8.45 -1.38 10.64
N TRP A 130 7.21 -1.87 10.56
CA TRP A 130 6.01 -1.16 11.00
C TRP A 130 5.57 -1.58 12.40
N ALA A 131 6.38 -2.35 13.14
CA ALA A 131 6.07 -2.70 14.51
C ALA A 131 5.97 -1.43 15.37
N TYR A 132 5.16 -1.48 16.45
CA TYR A 132 4.97 -0.34 17.35
C TYR A 132 6.30 0.19 17.94
N SER A 133 7.24 -0.70 18.24
CA SER A 133 8.58 -0.33 18.72
C SER A 133 9.50 0.28 17.66
N ALA A 134 9.07 0.30 16.40
CA ALA A 134 9.78 0.86 15.26
C ALA A 134 8.96 2.03 14.68
N TYR A 135 8.44 1.91 13.46
CA TYR A 135 7.69 2.98 12.80
C TYR A 135 6.17 2.95 13.03
N GLY A 136 5.65 1.97 13.77
CA GLY A 136 4.22 1.70 13.94
C GLY A 136 3.50 2.45 15.06
N GLN A 137 4.04 3.58 15.51
CA GLN A 137 3.46 4.31 16.66
C GLN A 137 2.27 5.19 16.26
N LEU A 138 2.26 5.67 15.02
CA LEU A 138 1.26 6.60 14.53
C LEU A 138 0.11 5.84 13.83
N PRO A 139 -1.09 6.44 13.77
CA PRO A 139 -2.13 5.98 12.86
C PRO A 139 -1.61 5.92 11.43
N ASN A 140 -2.10 4.94 10.69
CA ASN A 140 -1.68 4.63 9.32
C ASN A 140 -0.22 4.18 9.18
N SER A 141 0.47 3.89 10.28
CA SER A 141 1.83 3.34 10.27
C SER A 141 1.93 1.97 10.93
N ARG A 142 0.83 1.41 11.46
CA ARG A 142 0.81 0.04 12.00
C ARG A 142 0.90 -1.00 10.87
N PRO A 143 1.39 -2.22 11.13
CA PRO A 143 1.64 -3.19 10.07
C PRO A 143 0.40 -3.56 9.27
N ASP A 144 -0.76 -3.70 9.91
CA ASP A 144 -2.02 -4.02 9.24
C ASP A 144 -2.58 -2.81 8.47
N GLU A 145 -2.38 -1.60 8.97
CA GLU A 145 -2.83 -0.35 8.33
C GLU A 145 -2.02 -0.09 7.05
N VAL A 146 -0.70 -0.22 7.13
CA VAL A 146 0.20 -0.10 5.97
C VAL A 146 -0.06 -1.21 4.97
N LEU A 147 -0.20 -2.46 5.41
CA LEU A 147 -0.53 -3.54 4.48
C LEU A 147 -1.90 -3.34 3.82
N PHE A 148 -2.88 -2.81 4.54
CA PHE A 148 -4.18 -2.45 3.97
C PHE A 148 -4.04 -1.35 2.91
N HIS A 149 -3.26 -0.29 3.16
CA HIS A 149 -2.94 0.77 2.19
C HIS A 149 -2.37 0.18 0.90
N GLU A 150 -1.35 -0.68 1.01
CA GLU A 150 -0.75 -1.34 -0.14
C GLU A 150 -1.72 -2.26 -0.90
N LEU A 151 -2.64 -2.93 -0.20
CA LEU A 151 -3.67 -3.75 -0.84
C LEU A 151 -4.65 -2.90 -1.67
N VAL A 152 -4.89 -1.63 -1.33
CA VAL A 152 -5.69 -0.71 -2.15
C VAL A 152 -5.00 -0.45 -3.48
N HIS A 153 -3.71 -0.12 -3.45
CA HIS A 153 -2.90 0.00 -4.68
C HIS A 153 -2.93 -1.27 -5.50
N ALA A 154 -2.76 -2.42 -4.83
CA ALA A 154 -2.66 -3.69 -5.50
C ALA A 154 -3.96 -4.07 -6.21
N TYR A 155 -5.11 -3.80 -5.57
CA TYR A 155 -6.43 -3.90 -6.20
C TYR A 155 -6.51 -3.03 -7.46
N ARG A 156 -6.10 -1.75 -7.38
CA ARG A 156 -6.21 -0.82 -8.50
C ARG A 156 -5.28 -1.15 -9.66
N PHE A 157 -4.06 -1.61 -9.39
CA PHE A 157 -3.17 -2.13 -10.42
C PHE A 157 -3.71 -3.40 -11.09
N ALA A 158 -4.33 -4.29 -10.33
CA ALA A 158 -4.81 -5.58 -10.83
C ALA A 158 -6.15 -5.46 -11.59
N LYS A 159 -7.00 -4.49 -11.23
CA LYS A 159 -8.37 -4.38 -11.76
C LYS A 159 -8.39 -3.79 -13.17
N LYS A 160 -8.76 -4.62 -14.15
CA LYS A 160 -9.01 -4.18 -15.53
C LYS A 160 -10.16 -3.16 -15.60
N GLY A 161 -10.01 -2.16 -16.47
CA GLY A 161 -11.05 -1.17 -16.76
C GLY A 161 -11.07 0.02 -15.80
N LEU A 162 -10.26 0.01 -14.74
CA LEU A 162 -9.99 1.22 -13.98
C LEU A 162 -8.99 2.12 -14.73
N PRO A 163 -9.10 3.45 -14.59
CA PRO A 163 -8.07 4.35 -15.08
C PRO A 163 -6.72 3.96 -14.51
N ALA A 164 -5.67 4.05 -15.33
CA ALA A 164 -4.31 3.85 -14.86
C ALA A 164 -4.03 4.74 -13.63
N PRO A 165 -3.32 4.24 -12.61
CA PRO A 165 -2.95 5.04 -11.45
C PRO A 165 -2.28 6.33 -11.90
N ARG A 166 -2.88 7.47 -11.54
CA ARG A 166 -2.35 8.78 -11.88
C ARG A 166 -1.25 9.09 -10.88
N GLN A 167 -0.02 9.20 -11.38
CA GLN A 167 1.13 9.64 -10.57
C GLN A 167 1.29 11.15 -10.54
N ALA A 168 0.53 11.89 -11.37
CA ALA A 168 0.53 13.34 -11.32
C ALA A 168 -0.01 13.81 -9.95
N ILE A 169 0.74 14.71 -9.32
CA ILE A 169 0.38 15.36 -8.06
C ILE A 169 -0.96 16.09 -8.25
N LEU A 170 -1.87 15.96 -7.28
CA LEU A 170 -3.09 16.76 -7.26
C LEU A 170 -2.72 18.25 -7.29
N SER A 171 -3.38 19.07 -8.10
CA SER A 171 -3.09 20.50 -8.20
C SER A 171 -4.35 21.26 -8.56
N ASP A 172 -4.46 22.51 -8.11
CA ASP A 172 -5.55 23.43 -8.40
C ASP A 172 -5.24 24.39 -9.57
N GLY A 173 -4.21 24.12 -10.38
CA GLY A 173 -3.86 24.93 -11.54
C GLY A 173 -2.85 26.05 -11.28
N GLY A 174 -2.21 26.06 -10.10
CA GLY A 174 -1.10 26.97 -9.81
C GLY A 174 -0.28 26.58 -8.58
N THR A 175 -0.89 25.83 -7.65
CA THR A 175 -0.19 25.25 -6.51
C THR A 175 -0.30 23.72 -6.59
N ALA A 176 0.80 23.03 -6.32
CA ALA A 176 0.71 21.61 -5.99
C ALA A 176 -0.24 21.49 -4.79
N ALA A 177 -0.97 20.38 -4.67
CA ALA A 177 -1.63 20.03 -3.42
C ALA A 177 -0.64 20.28 -2.30
N PRO A 178 -1.08 20.77 -1.12
CA PRO A 178 -0.18 21.15 -0.04
C PRO A 178 0.78 20.02 0.41
N ASN A 179 0.64 18.82 -0.16
CA ASN A 179 1.05 17.53 0.30
C ASN A 179 1.64 16.65 -0.81
N GLY A 180 1.87 17.14 -2.04
CA GLY A 180 2.51 16.34 -3.11
C GLY A 180 1.78 15.04 -3.53
N THR A 181 0.58 14.79 -3.00
CA THR A 181 -0.03 13.46 -3.00
C THR A 181 -0.68 13.19 -4.36
N SER A 182 -0.39 12.02 -4.91
CA SER A 182 -1.08 11.55 -6.12
C SER A 182 -2.53 11.16 -5.79
N PRO A 183 -3.47 11.21 -6.75
CA PRO A 183 -4.82 10.69 -6.53
C PRO A 183 -4.85 9.26 -5.98
N GLU A 184 -3.88 8.44 -6.38
CA GLU A 184 -3.78 7.05 -5.97
C GLU A 184 -3.41 6.91 -4.48
N GLU A 185 -2.37 7.62 -4.03
CA GLU A 185 -1.96 7.65 -2.62
C GLU A 185 -3.05 8.29 -1.73
N PHE A 186 -3.71 9.32 -2.24
CA PHE A 186 -4.82 9.95 -1.56
C PHE A 186 -5.94 8.93 -1.31
N LEU A 187 -6.38 8.18 -2.33
CA LEU A 187 -7.40 7.15 -2.14
C LEU A 187 -6.97 6.07 -1.14
N ALA A 188 -5.76 5.54 -1.28
CA ALA A 188 -5.25 4.51 -0.37
C ALA A 188 -5.23 5.01 1.08
N THR A 189 -4.81 6.25 1.31
CA THR A 189 -4.85 6.91 2.62
C THR A 189 -6.28 7.05 3.15
N GLN A 190 -7.22 7.50 2.31
CA GLN A 190 -8.62 7.65 2.74
C GLN A 190 -9.26 6.30 3.09
N MET A 191 -8.97 5.26 2.30
CA MET A 191 -9.43 3.90 2.58
C MET A 191 -8.81 3.36 3.88
N ALA A 192 -7.52 3.62 4.13
CA ALA A 192 -6.86 3.24 5.38
C ALA A 192 -7.45 3.98 6.59
N ASN A 193 -7.79 5.26 6.47
CA ASN A 193 -8.51 6.00 7.52
C ASN A 193 -9.89 5.40 7.82
N ILE A 194 -10.64 4.95 6.81
CA ILE A 194 -11.91 4.24 7.00
C ILE A 194 -11.69 2.92 7.74
N TYR A 195 -10.68 2.16 7.36
CA TYR A 195 -10.28 0.93 8.05
C TYR A 195 -9.88 1.19 9.51
N ILE A 196 -9.12 2.26 9.79
CA ILE A 196 -8.76 2.69 11.14
C ILE A 196 -10.02 3.05 11.95
N SER A 197 -10.95 3.80 11.34
CA SER A 197 -12.22 4.18 11.95
C SER A 197 -13.07 2.96 12.33
N GLU A 198 -13.13 1.94 11.46
CA GLU A 198 -13.84 0.70 11.75
C GLU A 198 -13.28 -0.05 12.97
N LYS A 199 -11.95 0.00 13.14
CA LYS A 199 -11.26 -0.57 14.31
C LYS A 199 -11.44 0.27 15.59
N GLY A 200 -12.24 1.34 15.56
CA GLY A 200 -12.43 2.27 16.67
C GLY A 200 -11.33 3.32 16.80
N GLY A 201 -10.54 3.56 15.76
CA GLY A 201 -9.59 4.66 15.72
C GLY A 201 -10.29 6.01 15.54
N HIS A 202 -9.72 7.06 16.15
CA HIS A 202 -10.26 8.42 16.13
C HIS A 202 -9.26 9.47 15.63
N VAL A 203 -8.05 9.04 15.27
CA VAL A 203 -7.00 9.88 14.73
C VAL A 203 -6.64 9.34 13.35
N PHE A 204 -6.61 10.23 12.37
CA PHE A 204 -6.52 9.93 10.95
C PHE A 204 -5.35 10.69 10.32
N THR A 205 -4.77 10.11 9.28
CA THR A 205 -3.79 10.80 8.46
C THR A 205 -4.51 11.80 7.56
N ILE A 206 -4.28 13.08 7.78
CA ILE A 206 -4.86 14.17 6.97
C ILE A 206 -3.89 14.62 5.88
N ASP A 207 -2.61 14.34 6.05
CA ASP A 207 -1.56 14.55 5.07
C ASP A 207 -0.61 13.34 5.02
N TYR A 208 -0.50 12.74 3.85
CA TYR A 208 0.37 11.60 3.60
C TYR A 208 1.86 11.98 3.65
N ASP A 209 2.26 13.08 3.01
CA ASP A 209 3.67 13.47 2.85
C ASP A 209 4.26 13.98 4.17
N THR A 210 3.50 14.77 4.94
CA THR A 210 3.96 15.29 6.23
C THR A 210 3.61 14.39 7.41
N SER A 211 2.85 13.30 7.17
CA SER A 211 2.29 12.46 8.22
C SER A 211 1.45 13.25 9.24
N GLN A 212 0.85 14.38 8.82
CA GLN A 212 0.00 15.17 9.70
C GLN A 212 -1.22 14.34 10.11
N LEU A 213 -1.54 14.41 11.40
CA LEU A 213 -2.64 13.69 12.02
C LEU A 213 -3.73 14.67 12.46
N GLY A 214 -4.97 14.21 12.43
CA GLY A 214 -6.12 14.97 12.91
C GLY A 214 -7.23 14.04 13.39
N ASP A 215 -8.17 14.58 14.16
CA ASP A 215 -9.41 13.89 14.45
C ASP A 215 -10.35 13.91 13.23
N GLN A 216 -11.58 13.43 13.41
CA GLN A 216 -12.58 13.43 12.34
C GLN A 216 -12.88 14.85 11.81
N ALA A 217 -13.01 15.84 12.68
CA ALA A 217 -13.35 17.20 12.27
C ALA A 217 -12.22 17.81 11.44
N ALA A 218 -10.98 17.70 11.93
CA ALA A 218 -9.79 18.16 11.23
C ALA A 218 -9.63 17.46 9.87
N ALA A 219 -9.82 16.15 9.80
CA ALA A 219 -9.74 15.40 8.55
C ALA A 219 -10.77 15.85 7.52
N GLU A 220 -12.01 16.09 7.94
CA GLU A 220 -13.05 16.59 7.06
C GLU A 220 -12.82 18.06 6.63
N ASP A 221 -12.30 18.89 7.52
CA ASP A 221 -11.97 20.28 7.20
C ASP A 221 -10.82 20.36 6.18
N THR A 222 -9.81 19.49 6.30
CA THR A 222 -8.76 19.34 5.27
C THR A 222 -9.34 18.91 3.92
N LEU A 223 -10.31 18.00 3.90
CA LEU A 223 -10.98 17.62 2.65
C LEU A 223 -11.75 18.80 2.04
N ARG A 224 -12.43 19.61 2.87
CA ARG A 224 -13.19 20.79 2.43
C ARG A 224 -12.31 21.93 1.96
N SER A 225 -11.13 22.10 2.55
CA SER A 225 -10.23 23.21 2.25
C SER A 225 -9.56 23.11 0.87
N PHE A 226 -9.55 21.92 0.26
CA PHE A 226 -8.90 21.68 -1.02
C PHE A 226 -9.81 20.96 -2.02
N LYS A 227 -10.41 21.73 -2.93
CA LYS A 227 -11.37 21.25 -3.96
C LYS A 227 -10.90 19.99 -4.71
N PRO A 228 -9.63 19.85 -5.12
CA PRO A 228 -9.17 18.63 -5.79
C PRO A 228 -9.31 17.35 -4.97
N TYR A 229 -9.33 17.40 -3.63
CA TYR A 229 -9.61 16.21 -2.80
C TYR A 229 -11.04 15.74 -2.95
N LEU A 230 -12.02 16.66 -2.92
CA LEU A 230 -13.43 16.31 -3.12
C LEU A 230 -13.70 15.83 -4.54
N GLU A 231 -13.08 16.44 -5.54
CA GLU A 231 -13.17 15.98 -6.94
C GLU A 231 -12.57 14.59 -7.12
N THR A 232 -11.48 14.30 -6.42
CA THR A 232 -10.83 12.98 -6.42
C THR A 232 -11.69 11.93 -5.74
N LEU A 233 -12.27 12.22 -4.57
CA LEU A 233 -13.26 11.36 -3.91
C LEU A 233 -14.46 11.07 -4.82
N ALA A 234 -14.99 12.10 -5.48
CA ALA A 234 -16.10 11.95 -6.42
C ALA A 234 -15.74 11.07 -7.63
N ALA A 235 -14.51 11.17 -8.13
CA ALA A 235 -14.02 10.31 -9.20
C ALA A 235 -13.92 8.85 -8.74
N PHE A 236 -13.40 8.60 -7.54
CA PHE A 236 -13.28 7.25 -6.98
C PHE A 236 -14.60 6.67 -6.47
N ALA A 237 -15.63 7.47 -6.22
CA ALA A 237 -16.98 6.97 -5.93
C ALA A 237 -17.59 6.13 -7.08
N LYS A 238 -16.92 6.04 -8.24
CA LYS A 238 -17.26 5.13 -9.34
C LYS A 238 -16.50 3.80 -9.30
N ASP A 239 -15.48 3.68 -8.46
CA ASP A 239 -14.74 2.44 -8.23
C ASP A 239 -15.63 1.44 -7.46
N PRO A 240 -15.81 0.19 -7.94
CA PRO A 240 -16.69 -0.78 -7.30
C PRO A 240 -16.36 -1.06 -5.82
N VAL A 241 -15.08 -1.08 -5.44
CA VAL A 241 -14.67 -1.30 -4.05
C VAL A 241 -14.97 -0.06 -3.22
N ALA A 242 -14.65 1.13 -3.72
CA ALA A 242 -14.98 2.38 -3.02
C ALA A 242 -16.50 2.55 -2.84
N GLN A 243 -17.31 2.16 -3.83
CA GLN A 243 -18.78 2.14 -3.74
C GLN A 243 -19.29 1.19 -2.66
N ALA A 244 -18.67 0.02 -2.53
CA ALA A 244 -19.02 -0.92 -1.48
C ALA A 244 -18.60 -0.39 -0.09
N VAL A 245 -17.41 0.19 0.02
CA VAL A 245 -16.90 0.79 1.27
C VAL A 245 -17.70 2.02 1.70
N ALA A 246 -18.25 2.81 0.77
CA ALA A 246 -19.14 3.93 1.07
C ALA A 246 -20.42 3.52 1.82
N LYS A 247 -20.78 2.22 1.84
CA LYS A 247 -21.95 1.70 2.56
C LYS A 247 -21.63 1.27 4.00
N ILE A 248 -20.36 1.26 4.39
CA ILE A 248 -19.92 0.79 5.70
C ILE A 248 -20.15 1.89 6.75
N GLY A 249 -20.81 1.51 7.85
CA GLY A 249 -21.11 2.37 8.98
C GLY A 249 -19.93 2.55 9.93
N THR A 250 -18.97 3.39 9.55
CA THR A 250 -17.85 3.84 10.42
C THR A 250 -18.05 5.30 10.83
N SER A 251 -17.35 5.76 11.88
CA SER A 251 -17.42 7.18 12.32
C SER A 251 -16.90 8.13 11.24
N TYR A 252 -15.79 7.76 10.60
CA TYR A 252 -15.18 8.47 9.48
C TYR A 252 -15.33 7.67 8.18
N ASN A 253 -16.09 8.23 7.22
CA ASN A 253 -16.22 7.67 5.88
C ASN A 253 -16.49 8.78 4.84
N PRO A 254 -15.45 9.41 4.26
CA PRO A 254 -15.63 10.51 3.32
C PRO A 254 -16.23 10.07 1.97
N LEU A 255 -16.18 8.78 1.63
CA LEU A 255 -16.86 8.25 0.43
C LEU A 255 -18.37 8.21 0.62
N ARG A 256 -18.84 7.83 1.81
CA ARG A 256 -20.26 7.89 2.22
C ARG A 256 -20.73 9.34 2.32
N ASP A 257 -19.90 10.17 2.94
CA ASP A 257 -20.28 11.51 3.37
C ASP A 257 -20.02 12.59 2.30
N LEU A 258 -19.60 12.21 1.10
CA LEU A 258 -19.22 13.14 0.03
C LEU A 258 -20.28 14.23 -0.22
N GLY A 259 -21.57 13.86 -0.27
CA GLY A 259 -22.66 14.83 -0.48
C GLY A 259 -22.89 15.81 0.67
N ARG A 260 -22.40 15.50 1.87
CA ARG A 260 -22.34 16.43 3.02
C ARG A 260 -21.08 17.29 2.94
N LEU A 261 -19.93 16.69 2.57
CA LEU A 261 -18.65 17.38 2.46
C LEU A 261 -18.62 18.44 1.35
N THR A 262 -19.44 18.29 0.30
CA THR A 262 -19.50 19.24 -0.83
C THR A 262 -20.51 20.37 -0.64
N ARG A 263 -21.25 20.40 0.48
CA ARG A 263 -22.17 21.52 0.75
C ARG A 263 -21.37 22.70 1.33
N PRO A 264 -21.67 23.93 0.89
CA PRO A 264 -21.07 25.14 1.46
C PRO A 264 -21.47 25.34 2.92
#